data_AF-A0A5C8A3I5-F1
#
_entry.id   AF-A0A5C8A3I5-F1
#
_cell.length_a   1.000
_cell.length_b   1.000
_cell.length_c   1.000
_cell.angle_alpha   90.00
_cell.angle_beta   90.00
_cell.angle_gamma   90.00
#
_symmetry.space_group_name_H-M   'P 1'
#
loop_
_entity.id
_entity.type
_entity.pdbx_description
1 polymer ?
#
loop_
_entity_poly.entity_id
_entity_poly.type
_entity_poly.pdbx_seq_one_letter_code
_entity_poly.pdbx_strand_id
1 'polypeptide(L)'
;MTSFLLLLTSIPALACDICQKNQPAPLRGITHGTGPQGAWDMPIIWCAVAIVGITLVLAVKMLVRPGERQADHIKQRILHDGL
;
A
#
# COMPACT_ATOMS: atom_id res chain seq x y z
N MET A 1 17.95 -2.48 -17.39
CA MET A 1 18.22 -1.22 -16.67
C MET A 1 17.39 -0.04 -17.15
N THR A 2 16.79 -0.06 -18.35
CA THR A 2 15.98 1.04 -18.90
C THR A 2 14.58 1.20 -18.28
N SER A 3 13.95 0.12 -17.80
CA SER A 3 12.60 0.20 -17.18
C SER A 3 12.54 0.95 -15.85
N PHE A 4 13.63 0.99 -15.07
CA PHE A 4 13.65 1.67 -13.78
C PHE A 4 13.65 3.20 -13.94
N LEU A 5 14.20 3.69 -15.06
CA LEU A 5 14.33 5.13 -15.34
C LEU A 5 12.99 5.77 -15.77
N LEU A 6 12.08 5.01 -16.37
CA LEU A 6 10.75 5.50 -16.77
C LEU A 6 9.84 5.80 -15.56
N LEU A 7 9.96 5.05 -14.45
CA LEU A 7 9.16 5.24 -13.24
C LEU A 7 9.45 6.56 -12.50
N LEU A 8 10.65 7.14 -12.67
CA LEU A 8 11.01 8.40 -12.02
C LEU A 8 10.46 9.64 -12.75
N THR A 9 10.03 9.50 -14.00
CA THR A 9 9.60 10.64 -14.85
C THR A 9 8.11 10.96 -14.76
N SER A 10 7.32 10.16 -14.04
CA SER A 10 5.86 10.32 -13.92
C SER A 10 5.43 11.03 -12.63
N ILE A 11 6.06 12.15 -12.27
CA ILE A 11 5.65 12.94 -11.09
C ILE A 11 5.08 14.30 -11.53
N PRO A 12 3.79 14.38 -11.90
CA PRO A 12 2.99 15.54 -11.57
C PRO A 12 2.29 15.25 -10.23
N ALA A 13 2.98 15.46 -9.12
CA ALA A 13 2.36 15.29 -7.80
C ALA A 13 1.38 16.42 -7.46
N LEU A 14 1.46 17.58 -8.13
CA LEU A 14 0.64 18.76 -7.85
C LEU A 14 -0.60 18.83 -8.74
N ALA A 15 -1.77 18.98 -8.12
CA ALA A 15 -3.03 19.21 -8.83
C ALA A 15 -2.99 20.49 -9.68
N CYS A 16 -3.54 20.46 -10.90
CA CYS A 16 -3.89 21.68 -11.62
C CYS A 16 -5.16 22.31 -11.01
N ASP A 17 -5.45 23.58 -11.35
CA ASP A 17 -6.61 24.32 -10.81
C ASP A 17 -7.95 23.57 -10.96
N ILE A 18 -8.11 22.85 -12.07
CA ILE A 18 -9.32 22.07 -12.36
C ILE A 18 -9.41 20.86 -11.41
N CYS A 19 -8.31 20.12 -11.26
CA CYS A 19 -8.24 18.99 -10.34
C CYS A 19 -8.50 19.44 -8.90
N GLN A 20 -7.95 20.59 -8.48
CA GLN A 20 -8.13 21.11 -7.13
C GLN A 20 -9.59 21.49 -6.82
N LYS A 21 -10.30 22.07 -7.78
CA LYS A 21 -11.73 22.42 -7.65
C LYS A 21 -12.64 21.20 -7.58
N ASN A 22 -12.31 20.16 -8.36
CA ASN A 22 -13.12 18.94 -8.47
C ASN A 22 -12.74 17.87 -7.42
N GLN A 23 -11.63 18.07 -6.69
CA GLN A 23 -11.17 17.17 -5.64
C GLN A 23 -11.95 17.36 -4.33
N PRO A 24 -12.29 16.26 -3.62
CA PRO A 24 -12.77 16.35 -2.27
C PRO A 24 -11.68 16.95 -1.36
N ALA A 25 -12.09 17.67 -0.32
CA ALA A 25 -11.19 18.41 0.58
C ALA A 25 -9.90 17.66 0.99
N PRO A 26 -9.91 16.37 1.39
CA PRO A 26 -8.70 15.66 1.78
C PRO A 26 -7.71 15.36 0.64
N LEU A 27 -8.15 15.43 -0.63
CA LEU A 27 -7.32 15.11 -1.80
C LEU A 27 -6.96 16.35 -2.62
N ARG A 28 -7.30 17.57 -2.15
CA ARG A 28 -6.98 18.81 -2.86
C ARG A 28 -5.48 19.06 -2.84
N GLY A 29 -4.93 19.43 -4.00
CA GLY A 29 -3.52 19.80 -4.15
C GLY A 29 -2.62 18.67 -4.63
N ILE A 30 -3.13 17.43 -4.70
CA ILE A 30 -2.43 16.29 -5.29
C ILE A 30 -3.10 15.82 -6.57
N THR A 31 -2.36 15.54 -7.64
CA THR A 31 -3.00 14.85 -8.77
C THR A 31 -3.33 13.43 -8.31
N HIS A 32 -4.56 13.03 -8.53
CA HIS A 32 -4.94 11.64 -8.48
C HIS A 32 -5.59 11.31 -9.82
N GLY A 33 -5.47 10.06 -10.26
CA GLY A 33 -6.13 9.59 -11.47
C GLY A 33 -7.66 9.71 -11.35
N THR A 34 -8.36 9.39 -12.43
CA THR A 34 -9.83 9.36 -12.40
C THR A 34 -10.31 8.46 -11.27
N GLY A 35 -11.18 9.01 -10.42
CA GLY A 35 -11.85 8.25 -9.37
C GLY A 35 -12.80 7.18 -9.92
N PRO A 36 -13.39 6.37 -9.03
CA PRO A 36 -14.41 5.39 -9.39
C PRO A 36 -15.52 6.01 -10.25
N GLN A 37 -15.85 5.36 -11.37
CA GLN A 37 -16.83 5.85 -12.35
C GLN A 37 -18.17 5.13 -12.25
N GLY A 38 -18.14 3.84 -11.88
CA GLY A 38 -19.32 3.01 -11.65
C GLY A 38 -19.75 2.97 -10.19
N ALA A 39 -21.05 2.70 -9.96
CA ALA A 39 -21.60 2.54 -8.60
C ALA A 39 -20.95 1.39 -7.81
N TRP A 40 -20.40 0.38 -8.51
CA TRP A 40 -19.73 -0.77 -7.91
C TRP A 40 -18.24 -0.56 -7.67
N ASP A 41 -17.62 0.46 -8.26
CA ASP A 41 -16.18 0.67 -8.17
C ASP A 41 -15.77 1.01 -6.72
N MET A 42 -16.52 1.90 -6.05
CA MET A 42 -16.23 2.31 -4.68
C MET A 42 -16.37 1.15 -3.67
N PRO A 43 -17.46 0.34 -3.67
CA PRO A 43 -17.54 -0.88 -2.86
C PRO A 43 -16.37 -1.85 -3.08
N ILE A 44 -15.97 -2.10 -4.32
CA ILE A 44 -14.86 -3.01 -4.65
C ILE A 44 -13.54 -2.47 -4.09
N ILE A 45 -13.28 -1.18 -4.25
CA ILE A 45 -12.08 -0.52 -3.70
C ILE A 45 -12.05 -0.68 -2.18
N TRP A 46 -13.15 -0.46 -1.47
CA TRP A 46 -13.21 -0.63 -0.02
C TRP A 46 -13.00 -2.09 0.42
N CYS A 47 -13.54 -3.06 -0.31
CA CYS A 47 -13.27 -4.48 -0.08
C CYS A 47 -11.77 -4.79 -0.25
N ALA A 48 -11.14 -4.28 -1.30
CA ALA A 48 -9.71 -4.46 -1.54
C ALA A 48 -8.86 -3.83 -0.41
N VAL A 49 -9.18 -2.60 0.01
CA VAL A 49 -8.53 -1.93 1.14
C VAL A 49 -8.66 -2.76 2.43
N ALA A 50 -9.84 -3.32 2.71
CA ALA A 50 -10.05 -4.17 3.87
C ALA A 50 -9.19 -5.44 3.83
N ILE A 51 -9.18 -6.14 2.69
CA ILE A 51 -8.36 -7.36 2.51
C ILE A 51 -6.88 -7.05 2.69
N VAL A 52 -6.38 -6.01 2.01
CA VAL A 52 -4.97 -5.59 2.12
C VAL A 52 -4.62 -5.14 3.53
N GLY A 53 -5.50 -4.41 4.21
CA GLY A 53 -5.31 -4.01 5.60
C GLY A 53 -5.18 -5.22 6.52
N ILE A 54 -6.06 -6.22 6.38
CA ILE A 54 -6.02 -7.46 7.17
C ILE A 54 -4.73 -8.24 6.87
N THR A 55 -4.37 -8.43 5.60
CA THR A 55 -3.17 -9.19 5.24
C THR A 55 -1.90 -8.47 5.71
N LEU A 56 -1.84 -7.15 5.62
CA LEU A 56 -0.73 -6.35 6.14
C LEU A 56 -0.59 -6.51 7.66
N VAL A 57 -1.69 -6.42 8.40
CA VAL A 57 -1.68 -6.62 9.86
C VAL A 57 -1.18 -8.02 10.22
N LEU A 58 -1.65 -9.05 9.52
CA LEU A 58 -1.19 -10.42 9.74
C LEU A 58 0.29 -10.60 9.38
N ALA A 59 0.74 -10.01 8.27
CA ALA A 59 2.13 -10.05 7.84
C ALA A 59 3.04 -9.40 8.89
N VAL A 60 2.69 -8.20 9.37
CA VAL A 60 3.42 -7.52 10.45
C VAL A 60 3.40 -8.35 11.73
N LYS A 61 2.25 -8.89 12.12
CA LYS A 61 2.12 -9.77 13.30
C LYS A 61 3.07 -10.96 13.21
N MET A 62 3.13 -11.63 12.06
CA MET A 62 4.01 -12.79 11.84
C MET A 62 5.50 -12.42 11.80
N LEU A 63 5.83 -11.17 11.43
CA LEU A 63 7.20 -10.67 11.43
C LEU A 63 7.66 -10.30 12.85
N VAL A 64 6.81 -9.64 13.63
CA VAL A 64 7.14 -9.17 14.99
C VAL A 64 7.05 -10.29 16.02
N ARG A 65 6.05 -11.17 15.89
CA ARG A 65 5.83 -12.32 16.79
C ARG A 65 5.57 -13.58 15.97
N PRO A 66 6.63 -14.23 15.48
CA PRO A 66 6.50 -15.52 14.81
C PRO A 66 5.81 -16.52 15.75
N GLY A 67 4.80 -17.22 15.24
CA GLY A 67 4.04 -18.23 15.98
C GLY A 67 4.68 -19.62 15.93
N GLU A 68 5.78 -19.75 15.20
CA GLU A 68 6.56 -20.96 15.03
C GLU A 68 7.29 -21.31 16.34
N ARG A 69 7.04 -22.52 16.85
CA ARG A 69 7.65 -23.06 18.07
C ARG A 69 8.84 -23.99 17.83
N GLN A 70 9.17 -24.21 16.55
CA GLN A 70 10.17 -25.19 16.14
C GLN A 70 11.54 -24.51 16.03
N ALA A 71 12.47 -24.86 16.92
CA ALA A 71 13.78 -24.20 17.06
C ALA A 71 14.57 -24.13 15.74
N ASP A 72 14.37 -25.10 14.84
CA ASP A 72 15.06 -25.18 13.55
C ASP A 72 14.50 -24.23 12.47
N HIS A 73 13.44 -23.47 12.77
CA HIS A 73 12.87 -22.53 11.81
C HIS A 73 13.78 -21.30 11.64
N ILE A 74 14.05 -20.90 10.40
CA ILE A 74 14.99 -19.81 10.07
C ILE A 74 14.71 -18.49 10.83
N LYS A 75 13.43 -18.22 11.13
CA LYS A 75 13.01 -17.05 11.93
C LYS A 75 13.36 -17.15 13.42
N GLN A 76 13.32 -18.34 14.03
CA GLN A 76 13.70 -18.53 15.43
C GLN A 76 15.23 -18.47 15.61
N ARG A 77 15.99 -19.02 14.66
CA ARG A 77 17.45 -18.92 14.65
C ARG A 77 17.94 -17.46 14.63
N ILE A 78 17.30 -16.59 13.84
CA ILE A 78 17.66 -15.16 13.82
C ILE A 78 17.30 -14.46 15.15
N LEU A 79 16.16 -14.80 15.76
CA LEU A 79 15.74 -14.19 17.04
C LEU A 79 16.55 -14.68 18.25
N HIS A 80 16.98 -15.94 18.26
CA HIS A 80 17.67 -16.57 19.39
C HIS A 80 19.20 -16.59 19.25
N ASP A 81 19.72 -16.89 18.06
CA ASP A 81 21.15 -17.15 17.86
C ASP A 81 21.93 -15.90 17.43
N GLY A 82 21.23 -14.78 17.17
CA GLY A 82 21.81 -13.43 17.04
C GLY A 82 23.18 -13.38 16.34
N LEU A 83 23.25 -13.78 15.07
CA LEU A 83 24.41 -13.46 14.23
C LEU A 83 24.59 -11.94 14.11
#